data_AF-A0A7J4BVW5-F1
#
_entry.id   AF-A0A7J4BVW5-F1
#
_cell.length_a   1.000
_cell.length_b   1.000
_cell.length_c   1.000
_cell.angle_alpha   90.00
_cell.angle_beta   90.00
_cell.angle_gamma   90.00
#
_symmetry.space_group_name_H-M   'P 1'
#
loop_
_entity.id
_entity.type
_entity.pdbx_description
1 polymer ?
#
loop_
_entity_poly.entity_id
_entity_poly.type
_entity_poly.pdbx_seq_one_letter_code
_entity_poly.pdbx_strand_id
1 'polypeptide(L)'
;MFKNGQLGGNDMEAEMTALKTGTSTIGLCFDGGVVVGADHRATMGHFVANKNVQKLFSIADNIALTTAGLVGHAQILSRVLAAEIAIYEMKRGGIMKVEAASTLTANILGGRPYWVQLLIAGVDTDGSHV
;
A
#
# COMPACT_ATOMS: atom_id res chain seq x y z
N MET A 1 -34.72 -11.60 25.51
CA MET A 1 -35.13 -10.85 24.31
C MET A 1 -33.86 -10.44 23.56
N PHE A 2 -33.42 -11.28 22.63
CA PHE A 2 -32.18 -11.09 21.87
C PHE A 2 -32.40 -9.99 20.82
N LYS A 3 -31.62 -8.90 20.88
CA LYS A 3 -31.52 -7.95 19.77
C LYS A 3 -30.32 -8.34 18.92
N ASN A 4 -30.62 -9.01 17.80
CA ASN A 4 -29.71 -9.26 16.70
C ASN A 4 -29.38 -7.95 15.96
N GLY A 5 -28.10 -7.79 15.64
CA GLY A 5 -27.58 -7.37 14.33
C GLY A 5 -28.09 -6.07 13.73
N GLN A 6 -27.27 -5.02 13.81
CA GLN A 6 -27.00 -4.03 12.75
C GLN A 6 -26.01 -2.98 13.27
N LEU A 7 -24.72 -3.31 13.30
CA LEU A 7 -23.63 -2.33 13.41
C LEU A 7 -22.49 -2.89 12.57
N GLY A 8 -22.23 -2.30 11.41
CA GLY A 8 -21.22 -2.81 10.48
C GLY A 8 -21.23 -2.14 9.11
N GLY A 9 -22.35 -1.51 8.72
CA GLY A 9 -22.44 -0.74 7.48
C GLY A 9 -22.10 0.75 7.64
N ASN A 10 -22.77 1.43 8.58
CA ASN A 10 -22.68 2.89 8.70
C ASN A 10 -21.35 3.41 9.26
N ASP A 11 -20.70 2.64 10.15
CA ASP A 11 -19.49 3.11 10.84
C ASP A 11 -18.27 3.09 9.92
N MET A 12 -18.19 2.07 9.05
CA MET A 12 -17.12 1.90 8.07
C MET A 12 -17.23 2.95 6.95
N GLU A 13 -18.45 3.27 6.52
CA GLU A 13 -18.71 4.29 5.50
C GLU A 13 -18.49 5.72 6.03
N ALA A 14 -18.79 5.97 7.30
CA ALA A 14 -18.47 7.23 7.98
C ALA A 14 -16.94 7.42 8.15
N GLU A 15 -16.20 6.37 8.53
CA GLU A 15 -14.72 6.40 8.53
C GLU A 15 -14.16 6.63 7.13
N MET A 16 -14.69 5.95 6.10
CA MET A 16 -14.23 6.07 4.72
C MET A 16 -14.46 7.47 4.16
N THR A 17 -15.55 8.13 4.56
CA THR A 17 -15.87 9.51 4.16
C THR A 17 -14.91 10.52 4.83
N ALA A 18 -14.49 10.26 6.07
CA ALA A 18 -13.47 11.06 6.77
C ALA A 18 -12.05 10.86 6.20
N LEU A 19 -11.79 9.74 5.52
CA LEU A 19 -10.50 9.34 4.94
C LEU A 19 -10.29 9.79 3.48
N LYS A 20 -11.08 10.73 2.95
CA LYS A 20 -10.83 11.30 1.61
C LYS A 20 -9.51 12.08 1.60
N THR A 21 -8.42 11.39 1.30
CA THR A 21 -7.07 11.95 1.27
C THR A 21 -6.79 12.78 0.02
N GLY A 22 -7.68 12.75 -0.97
CA GLY A 22 -7.46 13.35 -2.30
C GLY A 22 -6.32 12.69 -3.09
N THR A 23 -5.83 11.52 -2.63
CA THR A 23 -4.71 10.83 -3.26
C THR A 23 -5.17 10.03 -4.47
N SER A 24 -4.40 10.07 -5.56
CA SER A 24 -4.59 9.23 -6.73
C SER A 24 -3.29 8.48 -7.03
N THR A 25 -3.38 7.16 -7.14
CA THR A 25 -2.28 6.28 -7.51
C THR A 25 -2.61 5.55 -8.81
N ILE A 26 -1.60 5.26 -9.63
CA ILE A 26 -1.72 4.51 -10.88
C ILE A 26 -0.51 3.59 -11.05
N GLY A 27 -0.75 2.43 -11.63
CA GLY A 27 0.29 1.49 -12.08
C GLY A 27 -0.06 0.98 -13.47
N LEU A 28 0.94 0.82 -14.33
CA LEU A 28 0.79 0.33 -15.70
C LEU A 28 1.93 -0.63 -16.02
N CYS A 29 1.57 -1.84 -16.45
CA CYS A 29 2.51 -2.79 -17.05
C CYS A 29 2.69 -2.47 -18.54
N PHE A 30 3.92 -2.63 -19.02
CA PHE A 30 4.26 -2.54 -20.44
C PHE A 30 5.31 -3.60 -20.79
N ASP A 31 5.54 -3.82 -22.08
CA ASP A 31 6.59 -4.74 -22.52
C ASP A 31 7.97 -4.19 -22.12
N GLY A 32 8.58 -4.82 -21.11
CA GLY A 32 9.85 -4.38 -20.53
C GLY A 32 9.75 -3.81 -19.10
N GLY A 33 8.57 -3.71 -18.49
CA GLY A 33 8.48 -3.40 -17.05
C GLY A 33 7.17 -2.78 -16.57
N VAL A 34 7.28 -1.99 -15.49
CA VAL A 34 6.15 -1.31 -14.84
C VAL A 34 6.44 0.18 -14.64
N VAL A 35 5.42 1.01 -14.77
CA VAL A 35 5.45 2.43 -14.38
C VAL A 35 4.41 2.65 -13.30
N VAL A 36 4.80 3.34 -12.24
CA VAL A 36 3.92 3.73 -11.14
C VAL A 36 3.96 5.24 -10.92
N GLY A 37 2.81 5.79 -10.56
CA GLY A 37 2.64 7.22 -10.28
C GLY A 37 1.70 7.46 -9.11
N ALA A 38 1.96 8.53 -8.38
CA ALA A 38 1.08 9.02 -7.33
C ALA A 38 1.12 10.56 -7.31
N ASP A 39 0.01 11.19 -6.95
CA ASP A 39 0.01 12.65 -6.71
C ASP A 39 0.79 13.00 -5.42
N HIS A 40 1.34 14.21 -5.33
CA HIS A 40 2.19 14.63 -4.20
C HIS A 40 1.46 15.43 -3.10
N ARG A 41 0.17 15.69 -3.27
CA ARG A 41 -0.59 16.58 -2.37
C ARG A 41 -1.07 15.82 -1.15
N ALA A 42 -0.81 16.33 0.05
CA ALA A 42 -1.47 15.90 1.27
C ALA A 42 -2.29 17.04 1.88
N THR A 43 -3.53 16.70 2.25
CA THR A 43 -4.49 17.63 2.82
C THR A 43 -4.86 17.22 4.25
N MET A 44 -5.05 18.22 5.12
CA MET A 44 -5.65 18.07 6.45
C MET A 44 -6.99 18.81 6.40
N GLY A 45 -8.07 18.07 6.12
CA GLY A 45 -9.35 18.69 5.74
C GLY A 45 -9.22 19.50 4.45
N HIS A 46 -9.57 20.79 4.49
CA HIS A 46 -9.46 21.69 3.33
C HIS A 46 -8.09 22.39 3.20
N PHE A 47 -7.18 22.17 4.14
CA PHE A 47 -5.86 22.79 4.14
C PHE A 47 -4.83 21.86 3.49
N VAL A 48 -4.01 22.38 2.56
CA VAL A 48 -2.89 21.62 2.00
C VAL A 48 -1.75 21.62 3.01
N ALA A 49 -1.62 20.52 3.74
CA ALA A 49 -0.58 20.36 4.77
C ALA A 49 0.82 20.26 4.14
N ASN A 50 0.94 19.58 3.00
CA ASN A 50 2.20 19.45 2.29
C ASN A 50 1.97 19.19 0.79
N LYS A 51 2.73 19.86 -0.07
CA LYS A 51 2.66 19.73 -1.54
C LYS A 51 3.60 18.68 -2.12
N ASN A 52 4.55 18.19 -1.32
CA ASN A 52 5.64 17.30 -1.73
C ASN A 52 5.68 16.04 -0.85
N VAL A 53 4.52 15.42 -0.57
CA VAL A 53 4.51 14.17 0.18
C VAL A 53 5.01 13.03 -0.69
N GLN A 54 5.92 12.24 -0.13
CA GLN A 54 6.34 10.98 -0.74
C GLN A 54 5.27 9.93 -0.46
N LYS A 55 4.58 9.53 -1.54
CA LYS A 55 3.57 8.46 -1.53
C LYS A 55 4.04 7.21 -2.27
N LEU A 56 5.26 7.25 -2.79
CA LEU A 56 5.89 6.18 -3.55
C LEU A 56 7.13 5.72 -2.78
N PHE A 57 7.21 4.43 -2.51
CA PHE A 57 8.25 3.79 -1.72
C PHE A 57 8.90 2.70 -2.56
N SER A 58 10.23 2.71 -2.64
CA SER A 58 10.99 1.55 -3.11
C SER A 58 11.02 0.55 -1.97
N ILE A 59 10.51 -0.66 -2.20
CA ILE A 59 10.43 -1.70 -1.17
C ILE A 59 11.58 -2.70 -1.33
N ALA A 60 11.89 -3.05 -2.57
CA ALA A 60 13.04 -3.85 -2.98
C ALA A 60 13.57 -3.29 -4.32
N ASP A 61 14.66 -3.85 -4.82
CA ASP A 61 15.24 -3.44 -6.11
C ASP A 61 14.26 -3.63 -7.27
N ASN A 62 13.33 -4.58 -7.13
CA ASN A 62 12.37 -4.95 -8.16
C ASN A 62 10.91 -4.66 -7.80
N ILE A 63 10.63 -4.02 -6.64
CA ILE A 63 9.27 -3.79 -6.12
C ILE A 63 9.11 -2.34 -5.63
N ALA A 64 8.09 -1.67 -6.15
CA ALA A 64 7.62 -0.36 -5.72
C ALA A 64 6.23 -0.45 -5.07
N LEU A 65 5.97 0.43 -4.12
CA LEU A 65 4.70 0.56 -3.42
C LEU A 65 4.21 2.00 -3.51
N THR A 66 2.96 2.20 -3.93
CA THR A 66 2.27 3.47 -3.78
C THR A 66 1.22 3.39 -2.68
N THR A 67 1.00 4.49 -1.97
CA THR A 67 0.12 4.51 -0.80
C THR A 67 -0.83 5.72 -0.80
N ALA A 68 -2.07 5.48 -0.40
CA ALA A 68 -3.02 6.49 0.05
C ALA A 68 -3.49 6.16 1.49
N GLY A 69 -4.17 7.10 2.13
CA GLY A 69 -4.61 6.96 3.52
C GLY A 69 -3.67 7.65 4.52
N LEU A 70 -3.57 7.08 5.72
CA LEU A 70 -2.83 7.67 6.83
C LEU A 70 -1.31 7.52 6.64
N VAL A 71 -0.60 8.66 6.54
CA VAL A 71 0.85 8.70 6.22
C VAL A 71 1.69 7.90 7.20
N GLY A 72 1.42 7.99 8.52
CA GLY A 72 2.19 7.25 9.52
C GLY A 72 2.06 5.74 9.36
N HIS A 73 0.87 5.26 8.98
CA HIS A 73 0.62 3.84 8.72
C HIS A 73 1.34 3.37 7.46
N ALA A 74 1.29 4.17 6.38
CA ALA A 74 2.02 3.89 5.14
C ALA A 74 3.53 3.78 5.38
N GLN A 75 4.11 4.69 6.16
CA GLN A 75 5.55 4.69 6.48
C GLN A 75 5.96 3.49 7.34
N ILE A 76 5.14 3.09 8.31
CA ILE A 76 5.42 1.88 9.11
C ILE A 76 5.33 0.64 8.23
N LEU A 77 4.28 0.55 7.41
CA LEU A 77 4.08 -0.60 6.54
C LEU A 77 5.21 -0.76 5.53
N SER A 78 5.64 0.32 4.87
CA SER A 78 6.72 0.25 3.88
C SER A 78 8.03 -0.25 4.49
N ARG A 79 8.39 0.20 5.69
CA ARG A 79 9.58 -0.30 6.41
C ARG A 79 9.47 -1.76 6.80
N VAL A 80 8.32 -2.18 7.33
CA VAL A 80 8.09 -3.59 7.72
C VAL A 80 8.16 -4.48 6.48
N LEU A 81 7.46 -4.12 5.40
CA LEU A 81 7.46 -4.88 4.17
C LEU A 81 8.87 -5.00 3.58
N ALA A 82 9.62 -3.89 3.48
CA ALA A 82 10.99 -3.92 2.98
C ALA A 82 11.90 -4.84 3.81
N ALA A 83 11.77 -4.81 5.14
CA ALA A 83 12.53 -5.69 6.02
C ALA A 83 12.19 -7.17 5.84
N GLU A 84 10.90 -7.50 5.75
CA GLU A 84 10.45 -8.89 5.54
C GLU A 84 10.89 -9.45 4.18
N ILE A 85 10.84 -8.62 3.12
CA ILE A 85 11.35 -9.00 1.80
C ILE A 85 12.86 -9.26 1.87
N ALA A 86 13.64 -8.34 2.44
CA ALA A 86 15.08 -8.54 2.58
C ALA A 86 15.42 -9.82 3.38
N ILE A 87 14.68 -10.10 4.45
CA ILE A 87 14.84 -11.34 5.24
C ILE A 87 14.52 -12.59 4.40
N TYR A 88 13.45 -12.55 3.62
CA TYR A 88 13.09 -13.64 2.73
C TYR A 88 14.18 -13.91 1.70
N GLU A 89 14.71 -12.87 1.06
CA GLU A 89 15.74 -12.97 0.02
C GLU A 89 17.06 -13.48 0.59
N MET A 90 17.47 -13.00 1.77
CA MET A 90 18.65 -13.52 2.48
C MET A 90 18.51 -15.01 2.82
N LYS A 91 17.30 -15.45 3.21
CA LYS A 91 17.05 -16.84 3.60
C LYS A 91 16.95 -17.79 2.40
N ARG A 92 16.41 -17.33 1.28
CA ARG A 92 16.17 -18.17 0.08
C ARG A 92 17.22 -18.00 -1.01
N GLY A 93 18.06 -16.98 -0.93
CA GLY A 93 19.11 -16.71 -1.92
C GLY A 93 18.58 -16.25 -3.27
N GLY A 94 17.41 -15.60 -3.32
CA GLY A 94 16.80 -15.14 -4.56
C GLY A 94 15.71 -14.11 -4.35
N ILE A 95 15.44 -13.33 -5.40
CA ILE A 95 14.46 -12.23 -5.41
C ILE A 95 13.05 -12.72 -5.09
N MET A 96 12.31 -11.94 -4.30
CA MET A 96 10.90 -12.25 -4.03
C MET A 96 10.03 -11.96 -5.26
N LYS A 97 9.12 -12.90 -5.58
CA LYS A 97 8.07 -12.68 -6.59
C LYS A 97 7.11 -11.59 -6.13
N VAL A 98 6.61 -10.78 -7.06
CA VAL A 98 5.69 -9.67 -6.75
C VAL A 98 4.39 -10.20 -6.13
N GLU A 99 3.87 -11.32 -6.63
CA GLU A 99 2.68 -11.98 -6.05
C GLU A 99 2.90 -12.42 -4.59
N ALA A 100 4.11 -12.90 -4.27
CA ALA A 100 4.46 -13.29 -2.90
C ALA A 100 4.53 -12.06 -1.98
N ALA A 101 5.08 -10.94 -2.47
CA ALA A 101 5.09 -9.68 -1.74
C ALA A 101 3.66 -9.14 -1.50
N SER A 102 2.77 -9.26 -2.48
CA SER A 102 1.35 -8.90 -2.34
C SER A 102 0.64 -9.74 -1.28
N THR A 103 0.88 -11.06 -1.29
CA THR A 103 0.32 -11.98 -0.29
C THR A 103 0.86 -11.70 1.11
N LEU A 104 2.17 -11.47 1.24
CA LEU A 104 2.79 -11.07 2.50
C LEU A 104 2.20 -9.77 3.03
N THR A 105 2.00 -8.78 2.15
CA THR A 105 1.40 -7.50 2.52
C THR A 105 -0.03 -7.70 3.03
N ALA A 106 -0.85 -8.50 2.34
CA ALA A 106 -2.20 -8.84 2.79
C ALA A 106 -2.20 -9.48 4.19
N ASN A 107 -1.26 -10.38 4.47
CA ASN A 107 -1.11 -11.00 5.78
C ASN A 107 -0.71 -9.98 6.86
N ILE A 108 0.20 -9.05 6.57
CA ILE A 108 0.58 -7.97 7.48
C ILE A 108 -0.63 -7.08 7.81
N LEU A 109 -1.44 -6.75 6.80
CA LEU A 109 -2.66 -5.95 6.95
C LEU A 109 -3.74 -6.69 7.77
N GLY A 110 -3.82 -8.02 7.66
CA GLY A 110 -4.75 -8.84 8.45
C GLY A 110 -4.43 -8.91 9.94
N GLY A 111 -3.17 -8.67 10.34
CA GLY A 111 -2.74 -8.79 11.73
C GLY A 111 -3.07 -7.59 12.63
N ARG A 112 -3.29 -6.40 12.06
CA ARG A 112 -3.64 -5.17 12.80
C ARG A 112 -4.30 -4.14 11.87
N PRO A 113 -5.17 -3.25 12.36
CA PRO A 113 -5.82 -2.25 11.51
C PRO A 113 -4.80 -1.26 10.91
N TYR A 114 -4.77 -1.19 9.59
CA TYR A 114 -4.07 -0.14 8.84
C TYR A 114 -5.07 0.66 7.99
N TRP A 115 -5.10 1.98 8.16
CA TRP A 115 -5.86 2.87 7.27
C TRP A 115 -5.03 3.29 6.06
N VAL A 116 -4.80 2.33 5.16
CA VAL A 116 -4.04 2.55 3.94
C VAL A 116 -4.74 1.90 2.75
N GLN A 117 -4.57 2.51 1.59
CA GLN A 117 -4.82 1.89 0.31
C GLN A 117 -3.50 1.80 -0.44
N LEU A 118 -3.24 0.65 -1.05
CA LEU A 118 -1.93 0.30 -1.58
C LEU A 118 -2.04 -0.13 -3.04
N LEU A 119 -0.99 0.13 -3.81
CA LEU A 119 -0.73 -0.52 -5.09
C LEU A 119 0.73 -0.95 -5.09
N ILE A 120 0.95 -2.24 -5.27
CA ILE A 120 2.27 -2.87 -5.34
C ILE A 120 2.54 -3.14 -6.81
N ALA A 121 3.67 -2.69 -7.32
CA ALA A 121 4.10 -2.99 -8.68
C ALA A 121 5.54 -3.44 -8.68
N GLY A 122 5.90 -4.32 -9.60
CA GLY A 122 7.27 -4.78 -9.72
C GLY A 122 7.50 -5.61 -10.96
N VAL A 123 8.75 -6.04 -11.10
CA VAL A 123 9.16 -6.98 -12.14
C VAL A 123 9.82 -8.17 -11.46
N ASP A 124 9.44 -9.38 -11.82
CA ASP A 124 10.09 -10.60 -11.36
C ASP A 124 10.36 -11.56 -12.52
N THR A 125 10.71 -12.80 -12.19
CA THR A 125 11.00 -13.84 -13.19
C THR A 125 9.84 -14.16 -14.11
N ASP A 126 8.61 -13.86 -13.70
CA ASP A 126 7.39 -14.17 -14.43
C ASP A 126 6.92 -12.95 -15.26
N GLY A 127 7.55 -11.78 -15.08
CA GLY A 127 7.30 -10.57 -15.86
C GLY A 127 6.95 -9.35 -15.01
N SER A 128 6.21 -8.42 -15.61
CA SER A 128 5.76 -7.16 -14.99
C SER A 128 4.39 -7.33 -14.32
N HIS A 129 4.25 -6.87 -13.08
CA HIS A 129 3.03 -7.01 -12.27
C HIS A 129 2.63 -5.69 -11.61
N VAL A 130 1.32 -5.44 -11.54
CA VAL A 130 0.65 -4.37 -10.76
C VAL A 130 -0.55 -4.97 -10.05
#